data_AF-A0A093ZE27-F1
#
_entry.id   AF-A0A093ZE27-F1
#
_cell.length_a   1.000
_cell.length_b   1.000
_cell.length_c   1.000
_cell.angle_alpha   90.00
_cell.angle_beta   90.00
_cell.angle_gamma   90.00
#
_symmetry.space_group_name_H-M   'P 1'
#
loop_
_entity.id
_entity.type
_entity.pdbx_description
1 polymer ?
#
loop_
_entity_poly.entity_id
_entity_poly.type
_entity_poly.pdbx_seq_one_letter_code
_entity_poly.pdbx_strand_id
1 'polypeptide(L)' 'MANIDVEDVLSKLTIPQKISLLSGIDFWHTQAIPEHGIPSIRVTD' A
#
# COMPACT_ATOMS: atom_id res chain seq x y z
N MET A 1 -5.09 -13.52 7.49
CA MET A 1 -4.12 -12.62 6.82
C MET A 1 -4.53 -12.51 5.36
N ALA A 2 -4.46 -11.32 4.78
CA ALA A 2 -4.69 -11.16 3.35
C ALA A 2 -3.69 -12.04 2.58
N ASN A 3 -4.20 -12.90 1.70
CA ASN A 3 -3.36 -13.67 0.79
C ASN A 3 -3.00 -12.76 -0.38
N ILE A 4 -1.98 -11.92 -0.18
CA ILE A 4 -1.47 -10.99 -1.19
C ILE A 4 -0.19 -11.58 -1.79
N ASP A 5 -0.17 -11.75 -3.10
CA ASP A 5 1.06 -12.07 -3.83
C ASP A 5 1.83 -10.76 -4.05
N VAL A 6 2.90 -10.59 -3.27
CA VAL A 6 3.67 -9.35 -3.23
C VAL A 6 4.35 -9.07 -4.57
N GLU A 7 4.90 -10.10 -5.22
CA GLU A 7 5.66 -9.93 -6.46
C GLU A 7 4.74 -9.61 -7.63
N ASP A 8 3.60 -10.30 -7.73
CA ASP A 8 2.58 -10.01 -8.74
C ASP A 8 2.04 -8.58 -8.60
N VAL A 9 1.72 -8.14 -7.37
CA VAL A 9 1.24 -6.78 -7.12
C VAL A 9 2.32 -5.73 -7.42
N LEU A 10 3.55 -5.94 -6.96
CA LEU A 10 4.66 -5.00 -7.16
C LEU A 10 5.02 -4.81 -8.65
N SER A 11 4.80 -5.84 -9.47
CA SER A 11 4.99 -5.79 -10.92
C SER A 11 3.96 -4.90 -11.64
N LYS A 12 2.75 -4.76 -11.08
CA LYS A 12 1.62 -4.01 -11.67
C LYS A 12 1.60 -2.53 -11.26
N LEU A 13 2.24 -2.18 -10.15
CA LEU A 13 2.27 -0.81 -9.66
C LEU A 13 3.08 0.12 -10.59
N THR A 14 2.52 1.31 -10.83
CA THR A 14 3.23 2.43 -11.46
C THR A 14 4.30 3.00 -10.52
N ILE A 15 5.28 3.72 -11.07
CA ILE A 15 6.32 4.37 -10.25
C ILE A 15 5.73 5.34 -9.20
N PRO A 16 4.75 6.23 -9.53
CA PRO A 16 4.13 7.09 -8.53
C PRO A 16 3.43 6.32 -7.40
N GLN A 17 2.75 5.22 -7.73
CA GLN A 17 2.13 4.36 -6.72
C GLN A 17 3.18 3.73 -5.79
N LYS A 18 4.30 3.24 -6.34
CA LYS A 18 5.42 2.73 -5.52
C LYS A 18 5.97 3.79 -4.57
N ILE A 19 6.18 5.01 -5.06
CA ILE A 19 6.67 6.13 -4.24
C ILE A 19 5.68 6.45 -3.12
N SER A 20 4.37 6.47 -3.41
CA SER A 20 3.34 6.82 -2.43
C SER A 20 3.24 5.83 -1.25
N LEU A 21 3.64 4.57 -1.44
CA LEU A 21 3.67 3.56 -0.38
C LEU A 21 4.82 3.75 0.62
N LEU A 22 5.79 4.62 0.33
CA LEU A 22 6.96 4.87 1.17
C LEU A 22 6.73 5.95 2.25
N SER A 23 5.51 6.49 2.33
CA SER A 23 5.12 7.48 3.33
C SER A 23 3.68 7.26 3.81
N GLY A 24 3.41 7.65 5.06
CA GLY A 24 2.05 7.73 5.58
C GLY A 24 1.25 8.85 4.92
N ILE A 25 -0.07 8.69 4.85
CA ILE A 25 -1.00 9.74 4.42
C ILE A 25 -1.36 10.70 5.56
N ASP A 26 -1.21 10.23 6.80
CA ASP A 26 -1.27 11.00 8.02
C ASP A 26 -0.35 10.34 9.07
N PHE A 27 -0.44 10.76 10.34
CA PHE A 27 0.37 10.23 11.43
C PHE A 27 0.20 8.73 11.67
N TRP A 28 -0.92 8.14 11.26
CA TRP A 28 -1.36 6.82 11.70
C TRP A 28 -1.81 5.90 10.57
N HIS A 29 -1.85 6.35 9.32
CA HIS A 29 -2.38 5.58 8.20
C HIS A 29 -1.41 5.52 7.01
N THR A 30 -1.33 4.35 6.37
CA THR A 30 -0.60 4.16 5.10
C THR A 30 -1.45 4.53 3.89
N GLN A 31 -0.79 4.76 2.75
CA GLN A 31 -1.47 4.94 1.47
C GLN A 31 -2.21 3.66 1.03
N ALA A 32 -3.49 3.80 0.67
CA ALA A 32 -4.27 2.74 0.03
C ALA A 32 -4.11 2.77 -1.49
N ILE A 33 -4.15 1.59 -2.12
CA ILE A 33 -4.23 1.41 -3.57
C ILE A 33 -5.29 0.33 -3.85
N PRO A 34 -6.60 0.67 -3.76
CA PRO A 34 -7.69 -0.30 -3.82
C PRO A 34 -7.76 -1.10 -5.13
N GLU A 35 -7.34 -0.51 -6.25
CA GLU A 35 -7.29 -1.17 -7.55
C GLU A 35 -6.32 -2.37 -7.61
N HIS A 36 -5.34 -2.40 -6.71
CA HIS A 36 -4.41 -3.52 -6.52
C HIS A 36 -4.71 -4.32 -5.24
N GLY A 37 -5.86 -4.07 -4.60
CA GLY A 37 -6.25 -4.75 -3.37
C GLY A 37 -5.42 -4.36 -2.14
N ILE A 38 -4.71 -3.22 -2.17
CA ILE A 38 -3.90 -2.74 -1.05
C ILE A 38 -4.76 -1.80 -0.18
N PRO A 39 -5.14 -2.20 1.05
CA PRO A 39 -5.88 -1.34 1.96
C PRO A 39 -4.96 -0.33 2.66
N SER A 40 -5.54 0.73 3.23
CA SER A 40 -4.84 1.56 4.21
C SER A 40 -4.70 0.79 5.52
N ILE A 41 -3.50 0.80 6.10
CA ILE A 41 -3.19 0.18 7.38
C ILE A 41 -3.12 1.29 8.43
N ARG A 42 -3.87 1.12 9.52
CA ARG A 42 -3.75 1.97 10.70
C ARG A 42 -2.68 1.43 11.64
N VAL A 43 -1.85 2.32 12.16
CA VAL A 43 -0.87 2.05 13.21
C VAL A 43 -1.20 2.85 14.48
N THR A 44 -0.74 2.37 15.62
CA THR A 44 -0.80 3.01 16.95
C THR A 44 0.46 2.60 17.69
N ASP A 45 0.94 3.45 18.59
CA ASP A 45 1.94 3.05 19.59
C ASP A 45 1.40 1.93 20.50
#